data_AF-A0A4Q6E773-F1
#
_entry.id   AF-A0A4Q6E773-F1
#
_cell.length_a   1.000
_cell.length_b   1.000
_cell.length_c   1.000
_cell.angle_alpha   90.00
_cell.angle_beta   90.00
_cell.angle_gamma   90.00
#
_symmetry.space_group_name_H-M   'P 1'
#
loop_
_entity.id
_entity.type
_entity.pdbx_description
1 polymer ?
#
loop_
_entity_poly.entity_id
_entity_poly.type
_entity_poly.pdbx_seq_one_letter_code
_entity_poly.pdbx_strand_id
1 'polypeptide(L)'
;AYILSSSLLASALTSHIKTRSVVYRGGFFTGCFNVVMISCIIANTRNSASFSMLWEDMGWIFWAGMLSGFLTSMIVVSLVPLVELISGRVSDLRLLELANMNHPLLRDLMVKAPGTYHHCIVIGSLVEAGAEAIGANPLMARVMAYYHDVGKMERPLYFIENQGGGYNRHDALQPHMSAMIIREHVKRGQELGRKFKLPQPIIDAMSEHHGSSTIWYFYNKARSQAEDPDSILESDYKYDGMKPQTKETALVMLGDVVEAATRSVADPTPLRLNGVVKNILNKYFAEGQLSECDLTLRDLDAIARSFLEVLIGIYHARIEYGVSSVAGSGRKKHGGSDQKGSARAPSGSGMAAAAGAAPYTKPFPVPGSGGGGPKRG
;
A
#
# COMPACT_ATOMS: atom_id res chain seq x y z
N ALA A 1 3.27 -42.10 17.76
CA ALA A 1 4.58 -41.60 17.28
C ALA A 1 4.52 -41.23 15.81
N TYR A 2 4.28 -42.17 14.88
CA TYR A 2 4.21 -41.95 13.43
C TYR A 2 3.42 -40.71 12.99
N ILE A 3 2.12 -40.66 13.35
CA ILE A 3 1.23 -39.57 12.96
C ILE A 3 1.77 -38.23 13.46
N LEU A 4 2.16 -38.14 14.74
CA LEU A 4 2.71 -36.92 15.33
C LEU A 4 3.98 -36.46 14.63
N SER A 5 4.93 -37.36 14.34
CA SER A 5 6.17 -37.01 13.64
C SER A 5 5.93 -36.56 12.21
N SER A 6 4.99 -37.20 11.51
CA SER A 6 4.61 -36.85 10.14
C SER A 6 3.94 -35.47 10.09
N SER A 7 2.99 -35.22 11.00
CA SER A 7 2.30 -33.93 11.12
C SER A 7 3.25 -32.80 11.52
N LEU A 8 4.20 -33.05 12.44
CA LEU A 8 5.18 -32.05 12.86
C LEU A 8 6.11 -31.67 11.70
N LEU A 9 6.60 -32.66 10.95
CA LEU A 9 7.42 -32.40 9.76
C LEU A 9 6.64 -31.64 8.70
N ALA A 10 5.41 -32.06 8.40
CA ALA A 10 4.55 -31.38 7.44
C ALA A 10 4.33 -29.91 7.83
N SER A 11 4.00 -29.65 9.10
CA SER A 11 3.82 -28.30 9.64
C SER A 11 5.10 -27.46 9.59
N ALA A 12 6.26 -28.05 9.88
CA ALA A 12 7.53 -27.34 9.82
C ALA A 12 7.87 -26.94 8.38
N LEU A 13 7.67 -27.85 7.42
CA LEU A 13 7.93 -27.63 5.99
C LEU A 13 6.94 -26.63 5.35
N THR A 14 5.76 -26.45 5.93
CA THR A 14 4.73 -25.52 5.44
C THR A 14 4.55 -24.29 6.34
N SER A 15 5.49 -24.02 7.25
CA SER A 15 5.42 -22.87 8.17
C SER A 15 5.46 -21.50 7.46
N HIS A 16 6.06 -21.44 6.26
CA HIS A 16 6.20 -20.21 5.49
C HIS A 16 5.77 -20.41 4.02
N ILE A 17 4.46 -20.39 3.77
CA ILE A 17 3.90 -20.64 2.44
C ILE A 17 3.89 -19.34 1.62
N LYS A 18 4.88 -19.18 0.73
CA LYS A 18 4.91 -18.08 -0.25
C LYS A 18 4.35 -18.48 -1.61
N THR A 19 4.30 -19.77 -1.94
CA THR A 19 3.77 -20.28 -3.20
C THR A 19 3.05 -21.61 -2.98
N ARG A 20 2.10 -21.93 -3.87
CA ARG A 20 1.40 -23.24 -3.84
C ARG A 20 2.37 -24.41 -3.99
N SER A 21 3.49 -24.21 -4.68
CA SER A 21 4.55 -25.22 -4.83
C SER A 21 5.24 -25.59 -3.51
N VAL A 22 5.28 -24.70 -2.52
CA VAL A 22 5.81 -25.03 -1.17
C VAL A 22 4.96 -26.11 -0.51
N VAL A 23 3.63 -26.05 -0.66
CA VAL A 23 2.70 -27.05 -0.10
C VAL A 23 2.92 -28.42 -0.76
N TYR A 24 3.05 -28.46 -2.09
CA TYR A 24 3.33 -29.71 -2.81
C TYR A 24 4.72 -30.29 -2.48
N ARG A 25 5.75 -29.44 -2.35
CA ARG A 25 7.08 -29.88 -1.89
C ARG A 25 7.04 -30.41 -0.46
N GLY A 26 6.31 -29.74 0.44
CA GLY A 26 6.08 -30.21 1.80
C GLY A 26 5.39 -31.57 1.82
N GLY A 27 4.38 -31.77 0.98
CA GLY A 27 3.71 -33.06 0.78
C GLY A 27 4.67 -34.15 0.27
N PHE A 28 5.52 -33.84 -0.70
CA PHE A 28 6.53 -34.76 -1.22
C PHE A 28 7.51 -35.23 -0.13
N PHE A 29 8.12 -34.29 0.61
CA PHE A 29 9.07 -34.63 1.69
C PHE A 29 8.38 -35.35 2.86
N THR A 30 7.13 -34.99 3.18
CA THR A 30 6.31 -35.72 4.16
C THR A 30 6.05 -37.14 3.67
N GLY A 31 5.79 -37.34 2.39
CA GLY A 31 5.65 -38.65 1.77
C GLY A 31 6.91 -39.50 1.90
N CYS A 32 8.08 -38.95 1.56
CA CYS A 32 9.36 -39.63 1.74
C CYS A 32 9.62 -40.00 3.21
N PHE A 33 9.33 -39.09 4.13
CA PHE A 33 9.44 -39.35 5.56
C PHE A 33 8.49 -40.47 6.02
N ASN A 34 7.26 -40.48 5.50
CA ASN A 34 6.29 -41.52 5.79
C ASN A 34 6.75 -42.90 5.32
N VAL A 35 7.36 -42.99 4.12
CA VAL A 35 7.97 -44.24 3.63
C VAL A 35 9.00 -44.76 4.63
N VAL A 36 9.95 -43.91 5.06
CA VAL A 36 11.00 -44.30 6.02
C VAL A 36 10.40 -44.76 7.35
N MET A 37 9.44 -44.00 7.88
CA MET A 37 8.82 -44.32 9.17
C MET A 37 8.01 -45.61 9.11
N ILE A 38 7.24 -45.85 8.05
CA ILE A 38 6.48 -47.09 7.87
C ILE A 38 7.46 -48.27 7.76
N SER A 39 8.55 -48.15 7.00
CA SER A 39 9.61 -49.17 6.92
C SER A 39 10.20 -49.49 8.30
N CYS A 40 10.53 -48.47 9.11
CA CYS A 40 11.05 -48.66 10.46
C CYS A 40 10.04 -49.35 11.40
N ILE A 41 8.75 -49.02 11.30
CA ILE A 41 7.70 -49.63 12.11
C ILE A 41 7.54 -51.11 11.76
N ILE A 42 7.51 -51.44 10.47
CA ILE A 42 7.39 -52.83 10.01
C ILE A 42 8.61 -53.64 10.44
N ALA A 43 9.82 -53.09 10.28
CA ALA A 43 11.07 -53.74 10.70
C ALA A 43 11.13 -53.98 12.22
N ASN A 44 10.62 -53.05 13.04
CA ASN A 44 10.58 -53.20 14.50
C ASN A 44 9.49 -54.20 14.95
N THR A 45 8.31 -54.15 14.35
CA THR A 45 7.18 -55.02 14.72
C THR A 45 7.45 -56.48 14.36
N ARG A 46 8.11 -56.71 13.22
CA ARG A 46 8.55 -58.04 12.80
C ARG A 46 9.97 -58.23 13.29
N ASN A 47 10.11 -58.68 14.54
CA ASN A 47 11.34 -58.91 15.35
C ASN A 47 12.45 -59.77 14.67
N SER A 48 12.31 -60.09 13.38
CA SER A 48 13.23 -60.85 12.51
C SER A 48 12.95 -60.60 11.02
N ALA A 49 12.51 -59.40 10.61
CA ALA A 49 12.25 -59.11 9.20
C ALA A 49 13.54 -59.28 8.37
N SER A 50 13.60 -60.31 7.53
CA SER A 50 14.68 -60.46 6.56
C SER A 50 14.59 -59.33 5.52
N PHE A 51 15.74 -58.92 4.98
CA PHE A 51 15.78 -57.90 3.92
C PHE A 51 14.87 -58.24 2.73
N SER A 52 14.73 -59.53 2.43
CA SER A 52 13.82 -60.04 1.38
C SER A 52 12.35 -59.72 1.65
N MET A 53 11.88 -59.78 2.89
CA MET A 53 10.49 -59.48 3.24
C MET A 53 10.20 -57.97 3.15
N LEU A 54 11.15 -57.13 3.59
CA LEU A 54 11.02 -55.68 3.42
C LEU A 54 11.04 -55.28 1.95
N TRP A 55 11.76 -56.02 1.11
CA TRP A 55 11.80 -55.81 -0.34
C TRP A 55 10.46 -56.12 -1.01
N GLU A 56 9.79 -57.20 -0.61
CA GLU A 56 8.45 -57.56 -1.11
C GLU A 56 7.40 -56.50 -0.73
N ASP A 57 7.42 -56.01 0.51
CA ASP A 57 6.49 -54.99 1.00
C ASP A 57 6.84 -53.56 0.50
N MET A 58 8.05 -53.35 -0.06
CA MET A 58 8.58 -52.02 -0.41
C MET A 58 7.69 -51.26 -1.39
N GLY A 59 7.10 -51.96 -2.37
CA GLY A 59 6.20 -51.34 -3.34
C GLY A 59 4.97 -50.72 -2.69
N TRP A 60 4.32 -51.46 -1.79
CA TRP A 60 3.17 -50.98 -1.03
C TRP A 60 3.56 -49.85 -0.08
N ILE A 61 4.67 -49.99 0.66
CA ILE A 61 5.16 -48.96 1.59
C ILE A 61 5.45 -47.65 0.86
N PHE A 62 6.12 -47.72 -0.29
CA PHE A 62 6.40 -46.58 -1.13
C PHE A 62 5.11 -45.86 -1.56
N TRP A 63 4.15 -46.60 -2.12
CA TRP A 63 2.88 -46.01 -2.56
C TRP A 63 2.07 -45.44 -1.40
N ALA A 64 1.95 -46.16 -0.28
CA ALA A 64 1.23 -45.69 0.89
C ALA A 64 1.85 -44.39 1.45
N GLY A 65 3.17 -44.34 1.59
CA GLY A 65 3.88 -43.16 2.07
C GLY A 65 3.75 -41.98 1.11
N MET A 66 4.09 -42.16 -0.17
CA MET A 66 4.06 -41.09 -1.17
C MET A 66 2.64 -40.58 -1.43
N LEU A 67 1.66 -41.47 -1.57
CA LEU A 67 0.27 -41.09 -1.81
C LEU A 67 -0.30 -40.35 -0.60
N SER A 68 0.06 -40.74 0.63
CA SER A 68 -0.39 -40.01 1.84
C SER A 68 0.10 -38.55 1.85
N GLY A 69 1.38 -38.31 1.52
CA GLY A 69 1.94 -36.96 1.45
C GLY A 69 1.31 -36.13 0.32
N PHE A 70 1.12 -36.74 -0.85
CA PHE A 70 0.47 -36.10 -1.99
C PHE A 70 -0.99 -35.74 -1.69
N LEU A 71 -1.80 -36.68 -1.22
CA LEU A 71 -3.20 -36.45 -0.88
C LEU A 71 -3.35 -35.39 0.22
N THR A 72 -2.47 -35.42 1.22
CA THR A 72 -2.45 -34.39 2.27
C THR A 72 -2.21 -33.00 1.67
N SER A 73 -1.26 -32.84 0.74
CA SER A 73 -1.02 -31.56 0.07
C SER A 73 -2.22 -31.09 -0.77
N MET A 74 -2.91 -32.00 -1.45
CA MET A 74 -4.14 -31.67 -2.20
C MET A 74 -5.24 -31.20 -1.25
N ILE A 75 -5.47 -31.94 -0.16
CA ILE A 75 -6.46 -31.58 0.87
C ILE A 75 -6.17 -30.20 1.44
N VAL A 76 -4.91 -29.90 1.79
CA VAL A 76 -4.53 -28.59 2.32
C VAL A 76 -4.81 -27.47 1.31
N VAL A 77 -4.36 -27.61 0.06
CA VAL A 77 -4.61 -26.58 -0.97
C VAL A 77 -6.10 -26.36 -1.21
N SER A 78 -6.91 -27.42 -1.16
CA SER A 78 -8.36 -27.35 -1.33
C SER A 78 -9.09 -26.78 -0.10
N LEU A 79 -8.60 -27.05 1.12
CA LEU A 79 -9.24 -26.59 2.36
C LEU A 79 -8.82 -25.19 2.81
N VAL A 80 -7.64 -24.70 2.40
CA VAL A 80 -7.18 -23.35 2.77
C VAL A 80 -8.24 -22.27 2.47
N PRO A 81 -8.84 -22.18 1.27
CA PRO A 81 -9.88 -21.18 1.00
C PRO A 81 -11.11 -21.29 1.90
N LEU A 82 -11.47 -22.52 2.31
CA LEU A 82 -12.60 -22.74 3.22
C LEU A 82 -12.25 -22.27 4.64
N VAL A 83 -11.03 -22.55 5.09
CA VAL A 83 -10.53 -22.09 6.40
C VAL A 83 -10.42 -20.56 6.43
N GLU A 84 -9.97 -19.92 5.35
CA GLU A 84 -9.98 -18.46 5.22
C GLU A 84 -11.40 -17.89 5.36
N LEU A 85 -12.37 -18.49 4.67
CA LEU A 85 -13.77 -18.05 4.72
C LEU A 85 -14.35 -18.15 6.14
N ILE A 86 -14.06 -19.24 6.85
CA ILE A 86 -14.58 -19.46 8.22
C ILE A 86 -13.85 -18.59 9.24
N SER A 87 -12.53 -18.42 9.10
CA SER A 87 -11.72 -17.67 10.06
C SER A 87 -11.73 -16.15 9.84
N GLY A 88 -12.18 -15.69 8.67
CA GLY A 88 -12.09 -14.28 8.28
C GLY A 88 -10.66 -13.78 8.05
N ARG A 89 -9.65 -14.68 8.11
CA ARG A 89 -8.24 -14.35 7.89
C ARG A 89 -7.87 -14.54 6.42
N VAL A 90 -6.91 -13.75 5.95
CA VAL A 90 -6.38 -13.82 4.60
C VAL A 90 -5.01 -14.50 4.65
N SER A 91 -4.79 -15.56 3.86
CA SER A 91 -3.47 -16.19 3.77
C SER A 91 -2.49 -15.34 2.97
N ASP A 92 -1.20 -15.56 3.20
CA ASP A 92 -0.12 -14.95 2.42
C ASP A 92 -0.23 -15.27 0.93
N LEU A 93 -0.71 -16.47 0.55
CA LEU A 93 -0.95 -16.81 -0.85
C LEU A 93 -2.00 -15.89 -1.47
N ARG A 94 -3.12 -15.68 -0.76
CA ARG A 94 -4.19 -14.81 -1.23
C ARG A 94 -3.72 -13.36 -1.29
N LEU A 95 -2.94 -12.89 -0.31
CA LEU A 95 -2.35 -11.56 -0.34
C LEU A 95 -1.35 -11.38 -1.49
N LEU A 96 -0.53 -12.39 -1.81
CA LEU A 96 0.38 -12.35 -2.96
C LEU A 96 -0.38 -12.32 -4.30
N GLU A 97 -1.52 -13.02 -4.40
CA GLU A 97 -2.42 -12.91 -5.56
C GLU A 97 -2.97 -11.49 -5.73
N LEU A 98 -3.35 -10.84 -4.62
CA LEU A 98 -3.86 -9.46 -4.61
C LEU A 98 -2.75 -8.41 -4.80
N ALA A 99 -1.52 -8.70 -4.39
CA ALA A 99 -0.36 -7.85 -4.64
C ALA A 99 0.08 -7.85 -6.12
N ASN A 100 -0.49 -8.72 -6.95
CA ASN A 100 -0.19 -8.75 -8.38
C ASN A 100 -0.84 -7.56 -9.10
N MET A 101 -0.02 -6.69 -9.70
CA MET A 101 -0.47 -5.51 -10.45
C MET A 101 -1.32 -5.83 -11.68
N ASN A 102 -1.35 -7.09 -12.13
CA ASN A 102 -2.25 -7.54 -13.19
C ASN A 102 -3.67 -7.84 -12.69
N HIS A 103 -3.94 -7.72 -11.38
CA HIS A 103 -5.27 -7.89 -10.84
C HIS A 103 -6.25 -6.91 -11.55
N PRO A 104 -7.41 -7.39 -12.06
CA PRO A 104 -8.31 -6.57 -12.89
C PRO A 104 -8.69 -5.23 -12.27
N LEU A 105 -8.96 -5.19 -10.97
CA LEU A 105 -9.30 -3.94 -10.26
C LEU A 105 -8.13 -2.94 -10.20
N LEU A 106 -6.88 -3.41 -10.05
CA LEU A 106 -5.70 -2.52 -10.07
C LEU A 106 -5.38 -2.03 -11.49
N ARG A 107 -5.63 -2.87 -12.50
CA ARG A 107 -5.53 -2.45 -13.90
C ARG A 107 -6.57 -1.39 -14.24
N ASP A 108 -7.80 -1.55 -13.77
CA ASP A 108 -8.84 -0.53 -13.89
C ASP A 108 -8.40 0.78 -13.22
N LEU A 109 -7.79 0.70 -12.02
CA LEU A 109 -7.28 1.88 -11.30
C LEU A 109 -6.19 2.60 -12.09
N MET A 110 -5.22 1.85 -12.59
CA MET A 110 -4.13 2.37 -13.41
C MET A 110 -4.63 3.09 -14.67
N VAL A 111 -5.68 2.58 -15.32
CA VAL A 111 -6.22 3.19 -16.55
C VAL A 111 -7.14 4.36 -16.27
N LYS A 112 -8.03 4.25 -15.27
CA LYS A 112 -9.09 5.25 -15.01
C LYS A 112 -8.61 6.40 -14.11
N ALA A 113 -7.70 6.12 -13.18
CA ALA A 113 -7.16 7.08 -12.21
C ALA A 113 -5.65 6.85 -11.98
N PRO A 114 -4.80 7.12 -12.99
CA PRO A 114 -3.37 6.82 -12.94
C PRO A 114 -2.61 7.54 -11.81
N GLY A 115 -3.04 8.75 -11.45
CA GLY A 115 -2.47 9.49 -10.32
C GLY A 115 -2.74 8.81 -8.99
N THR A 116 -3.99 8.39 -8.77
CA THR A 116 -4.37 7.59 -7.60
C THR A 116 -3.66 6.22 -7.60
N TYR A 117 -3.50 5.58 -8.75
CA TYR A 117 -2.71 4.35 -8.84
C TYR A 117 -1.28 4.56 -8.33
N HIS A 118 -0.59 5.60 -8.83
CA HIS A 118 0.78 5.90 -8.40
C HIS A 118 0.85 6.21 -6.89
N HIS A 119 -0.11 6.99 -6.40
CA HIS A 119 -0.30 7.28 -4.97
C HIS A 119 -0.37 6.01 -4.12
N CYS A 120 -1.24 5.06 -4.48
CA CYS A 120 -1.36 3.78 -3.78
C CYS A 120 -0.07 2.95 -3.77
N ILE A 121 0.73 2.97 -4.84
CA ILE A 121 2.00 2.24 -4.91
C ILE A 121 3.05 2.85 -3.98
N VAL A 122 3.12 4.18 -3.91
CA VAL A 122 4.02 4.89 -2.99
C VAL A 122 3.65 4.58 -1.54
N ILE A 123 2.37 4.69 -1.19
CA ILE A 123 1.88 4.34 0.15
C ILE A 123 2.19 2.88 0.45
N GLY A 124 1.97 1.97 -0.51
CA GLY A 124 2.31 0.56 -0.36
C GLY A 124 3.76 0.34 0.09
N SER A 125 4.69 1.14 -0.40
CA SER A 125 6.11 1.07 -0.02
C SER A 125 6.37 1.63 1.38
N LEU A 126 5.69 2.73 1.74
CA LEU A 126 5.76 3.33 3.08
C LEU A 126 5.25 2.35 4.14
N VAL A 127 4.05 1.83 3.95
CA VAL A 127 3.38 1.01 4.95
C VAL A 127 3.97 -0.39 5.06
N GLU A 128 4.53 -0.94 3.99
CA GLU A 128 5.30 -2.19 4.03
C GLU A 128 6.50 -2.03 4.97
N ALA A 129 7.32 -1.00 4.75
CA ALA A 129 8.48 -0.72 5.60
C ALA A 129 8.08 -0.40 7.05
N GLY A 130 7.00 0.38 7.23
CA GLY A 130 6.48 0.72 8.55
C GLY A 130 5.98 -0.50 9.32
N ALA A 131 5.32 -1.43 8.63
CA ALA A 131 4.85 -2.69 9.22
C ALA A 131 6.02 -3.59 9.63
N GLU A 132 7.05 -3.72 8.80
CA GLU A 132 8.27 -4.47 9.15
C GLU A 132 8.93 -3.91 10.41
N ALA A 133 9.02 -2.58 10.51
CA ALA A 133 9.66 -1.90 11.64
C ALA A 133 8.98 -2.13 13.00
N ILE A 134 7.66 -2.43 13.00
CA ILE A 134 6.86 -2.62 14.22
C ILE A 134 6.42 -4.08 14.43
N GLY A 135 6.84 -5.00 13.55
CA GLY A 135 6.45 -6.41 13.60
C GLY A 135 4.95 -6.65 13.28
N ALA A 136 4.31 -5.76 12.52
CA ALA A 136 3.00 -5.99 11.92
C ALA A 136 3.12 -6.83 10.64
N ASN A 137 2.01 -7.15 9.96
CA ASN A 137 2.06 -7.89 8.69
C ASN A 137 2.33 -6.94 7.50
N PRO A 138 3.55 -6.96 6.91
CA PRO A 138 3.93 -6.02 5.87
C PRO A 138 3.22 -6.27 4.54
N LEU A 139 2.98 -7.53 4.20
CA LEU A 139 2.27 -7.90 2.98
C LEU A 139 0.80 -7.46 3.04
N MET A 140 0.15 -7.62 4.20
CA MET A 140 -1.22 -7.15 4.43
C MET A 140 -1.32 -5.63 4.30
N ALA A 141 -0.45 -4.89 5.01
CA ALA A 141 -0.45 -3.42 4.94
C ALA A 141 -0.26 -2.91 3.50
N ARG A 142 0.68 -3.50 2.76
CA ARG A 142 0.91 -3.17 1.36
C ARG A 142 -0.31 -3.42 0.47
N VAL A 143 -0.95 -4.58 0.62
CA VAL A 143 -2.14 -4.91 -0.16
C VAL A 143 -3.28 -3.96 0.20
N MET A 144 -3.52 -3.68 1.49
CA MET A 144 -4.51 -2.68 1.90
C MET A 144 -4.25 -1.32 1.23
N ALA A 145 -3.00 -0.85 1.21
CA ALA A 145 -2.62 0.39 0.52
C ALA A 145 -2.88 0.37 -0.98
N TYR A 146 -2.69 -0.76 -1.68
CA TYR A 146 -2.98 -0.85 -3.12
C TYR A 146 -4.45 -0.63 -3.44
N TYR A 147 -5.34 -1.02 -2.54
CA TYR A 147 -6.78 -1.00 -2.79
C TYR A 147 -7.54 0.11 -2.06
N HIS A 148 -6.98 0.77 -1.05
CA HIS A 148 -7.72 1.71 -0.18
C HIS A 148 -8.53 2.77 -0.95
N ASP A 149 -7.98 3.22 -2.08
CA ASP A 149 -8.46 4.37 -2.84
C ASP A 149 -9.15 4.01 -4.16
N VAL A 150 -9.45 2.73 -4.41
CA VAL A 150 -10.04 2.29 -5.69
C VAL A 150 -11.36 2.96 -6.03
N GLY A 151 -12.10 3.45 -5.03
CA GLY A 151 -13.34 4.19 -5.24
C GLY A 151 -13.17 5.51 -5.99
N LYS A 152 -11.97 6.12 -5.97
CA LYS A 152 -11.67 7.36 -6.69
C LYS A 152 -11.82 7.22 -8.22
N MET A 153 -11.72 5.99 -8.76
CA MET A 153 -11.92 5.70 -10.18
C MET A 153 -13.29 6.09 -10.73
N GLU A 154 -14.30 6.22 -9.87
CA GLU A 154 -15.66 6.53 -10.31
C GLU A 154 -15.80 8.02 -10.65
N ARG A 155 -14.96 8.87 -10.05
CA ARG A 155 -14.92 10.32 -10.28
C ARG A 155 -13.47 10.84 -10.23
N PRO A 156 -12.56 10.37 -11.09
CA PRO A 156 -11.12 10.58 -10.93
C PRO A 156 -10.73 12.06 -10.96
N LEU A 157 -11.39 12.86 -11.82
CA LEU A 157 -11.11 14.28 -12.00
C LEU A 157 -11.53 15.17 -10.82
N TYR A 158 -12.12 14.62 -9.76
CA TYR A 158 -12.34 15.32 -8.49
C TYR A 158 -11.18 15.14 -7.51
N PHE A 159 -10.20 14.29 -7.81
CA PHE A 159 -9.04 14.05 -6.97
C PHE A 159 -7.80 14.67 -7.61
N ILE A 160 -7.09 15.50 -6.85
CA ILE A 160 -6.05 16.40 -7.36
C ILE A 160 -4.91 15.65 -8.05
N GLU A 161 -4.57 14.46 -7.56
CA GLU A 161 -3.53 13.61 -8.13
C GLU A 161 -3.84 13.18 -9.58
N ASN A 162 -5.10 13.25 -10.02
CA ASN A 162 -5.53 12.91 -11.38
C ASN A 162 -5.81 14.12 -12.27
N GLN A 163 -5.68 15.36 -11.76
CA GLN A 163 -6.07 16.57 -12.50
C GLN A 163 -4.97 17.16 -13.40
N GLY A 164 -3.71 16.69 -13.28
CA GLY A 164 -2.61 17.10 -14.18
C GLY A 164 -2.32 18.61 -14.20
N GLY A 165 -2.70 19.36 -13.16
CA GLY A 165 -2.55 20.83 -13.10
C GLY A 165 -3.59 21.63 -13.90
N GLY A 166 -4.66 20.98 -14.38
CA GLY A 166 -5.77 21.63 -15.06
C GLY A 166 -6.79 22.28 -14.13
N TYR A 167 -7.97 22.59 -14.68
CA TYR A 167 -9.10 23.16 -13.95
C TYR A 167 -9.58 22.23 -12.82
N ASN A 168 -9.64 22.74 -11.60
CA ASN A 168 -10.15 21.98 -10.45
C ASN A 168 -11.68 22.02 -10.40
N ARG A 169 -12.31 20.84 -10.55
CA ARG A 169 -13.78 20.71 -10.55
C ARG A 169 -14.44 21.19 -9.25
N HIS A 170 -13.70 21.24 -8.15
CA HIS A 170 -14.20 21.73 -6.87
C HIS A 170 -14.39 23.25 -6.82
N ASP A 171 -13.84 24.01 -7.78
CA ASP A 171 -13.98 25.47 -7.80
C ASP A 171 -15.40 25.91 -8.20
N ALA A 172 -16.12 25.10 -8.98
CA ALA A 172 -17.52 25.33 -9.33
C ALA A 172 -18.53 24.76 -8.31
N LEU A 173 -18.06 24.14 -7.22
CA LEU A 173 -18.93 23.46 -6.26
C LEU A 173 -18.94 24.16 -4.91
N GLN A 174 -20.09 24.09 -4.25
CA GLN A 174 -20.18 24.44 -2.83
C GLN A 174 -19.29 23.51 -2.00
N PRO A 175 -18.69 23.99 -0.89
CA PRO A 175 -17.81 23.17 -0.08
C PRO A 175 -18.46 21.90 0.45
N HIS A 176 -19.74 21.95 0.84
CA HIS A 176 -20.50 20.79 1.28
C HIS A 176 -20.62 19.72 0.17
N MET A 177 -20.93 20.13 -1.07
CA MET A 177 -20.99 19.22 -2.22
C MET A 177 -19.63 18.57 -2.49
N SER A 178 -18.56 19.35 -2.38
CA SER A 178 -17.20 18.85 -2.54
C SER A 178 -16.83 17.81 -1.48
N ALA A 179 -17.15 18.07 -0.21
CA ALA A 179 -16.93 17.14 0.88
C ALA A 179 -17.71 15.83 0.67
N MET A 180 -18.96 15.89 0.21
CA MET A 180 -19.75 14.69 -0.13
C MET A 180 -19.11 13.86 -1.23
N ILE A 181 -18.64 14.48 -2.33
CA ILE A 181 -17.96 13.78 -3.43
C ILE A 181 -16.68 13.12 -2.95
N ILE A 182 -15.88 13.82 -2.14
CA ILE A 182 -14.67 13.25 -1.55
C ILE A 182 -15.05 12.07 -0.67
N ARG A 183 -15.97 12.22 0.28
CA ARG A 183 -16.37 11.13 1.20
C ARG A 183 -16.92 9.89 0.47
N GLU A 184 -17.59 10.07 -0.66
CA GLU A 184 -18.21 8.99 -1.43
C GLU A 184 -17.21 7.94 -1.93
N HIS A 185 -15.93 8.28 -2.14
CA HIS A 185 -14.92 7.32 -2.63
C HIS A 185 -14.77 6.12 -1.69
N VAL A 186 -14.96 6.29 -0.39
CA VAL A 186 -14.88 5.22 0.60
C VAL A 186 -15.95 4.16 0.32
N LYS A 187 -17.22 4.59 0.27
CA LYS A 187 -18.36 3.71 0.01
C LYS A 187 -18.21 3.02 -1.36
N ARG A 188 -17.80 3.79 -2.36
CA ARG A 188 -17.61 3.28 -3.73
C ARG A 188 -16.45 2.28 -3.81
N GLY A 189 -15.40 2.51 -3.05
CA GLY A 189 -14.29 1.58 -2.87
C GLY A 189 -14.78 0.24 -2.33
N GLN A 190 -15.57 0.25 -1.25
CA GLN A 190 -16.14 -0.98 -0.67
C GLN A 190 -17.05 -1.73 -1.64
N GLU A 191 -17.88 -1.03 -2.42
CA GLU A 191 -18.73 -1.64 -3.45
C GLU A 191 -17.90 -2.33 -4.54
N LEU A 192 -16.82 -1.69 -5.00
CA LEU A 192 -15.86 -2.30 -5.93
C LEU A 192 -15.14 -3.47 -5.28
N GLY A 193 -14.70 -3.35 -4.03
CA GLY A 193 -14.05 -4.43 -3.29
C GLY A 193 -14.91 -5.68 -3.22
N ARG A 194 -16.20 -5.53 -2.87
CA ARG A 194 -17.18 -6.64 -2.88
C ARG A 194 -17.40 -7.20 -4.28
N LYS A 195 -17.55 -6.35 -5.29
CA LYS A 195 -17.74 -6.76 -6.70
C LYS A 195 -16.57 -7.62 -7.20
N PHE A 196 -15.34 -7.26 -6.84
CA PHE A 196 -14.13 -7.99 -7.22
C PHE A 196 -13.72 -9.08 -6.21
N LYS A 197 -14.58 -9.39 -5.22
CA LYS A 197 -14.37 -10.45 -4.22
C LYS A 197 -13.06 -10.29 -3.45
N LEU A 198 -12.75 -9.04 -3.08
CA LEU A 198 -11.67 -8.78 -2.14
C LEU A 198 -12.03 -9.36 -0.76
N PRO A 199 -11.05 -9.86 0.00
CA PRO A 199 -11.28 -10.29 1.37
C PRO A 199 -11.75 -9.15 2.27
N GLN A 200 -12.52 -9.49 3.30
CA GLN A 200 -13.14 -8.51 4.21
C GLN A 200 -12.11 -7.55 4.85
N PRO A 201 -10.93 -7.99 5.33
CA PRO A 201 -9.93 -7.06 5.89
C PRO A 201 -9.46 -5.98 4.91
N ILE A 202 -9.44 -6.25 3.60
CA ILE A 202 -9.07 -5.25 2.58
C ILE A 202 -10.22 -4.26 2.35
N ILE A 203 -11.47 -4.73 2.43
CA ILE A 203 -12.67 -3.89 2.31
C ILE A 203 -12.82 -3.00 3.56
N ASP A 204 -12.51 -3.53 4.74
CA ASP A 204 -12.57 -2.79 6.00
C ASP A 204 -11.54 -1.65 6.01
N ALA A 205 -10.32 -1.92 5.51
CA ALA A 205 -9.30 -0.89 5.34
C ALA A 205 -9.77 0.29 4.46
N MET A 206 -10.62 0.06 3.45
CA MET A 206 -11.19 1.14 2.65
C MET A 206 -12.12 2.04 3.48
N SER A 207 -12.91 1.50 4.41
CA SER A 207 -13.71 2.32 5.33
C SER A 207 -12.91 3.00 6.42
N GLU A 208 -11.84 2.36 6.87
CA GLU A 208 -11.11 2.74 8.07
C GLU A 208 -9.94 3.71 7.81
N HIS A 209 -9.38 3.76 6.60
CA HIS A 209 -8.15 4.51 6.34
C HIS A 209 -8.26 6.03 6.57
N HIS A 210 -9.47 6.60 6.54
CA HIS A 210 -9.71 7.98 6.96
C HIS A 210 -10.30 8.11 8.38
N GLY A 211 -10.75 7.00 8.96
CA GLY A 211 -11.39 7.00 10.27
C GLY A 211 -12.60 7.93 10.33
N SER A 212 -12.61 8.73 11.39
CA SER A 212 -13.60 9.79 11.64
C SER A 212 -13.01 11.19 11.41
N SER A 213 -11.96 11.27 10.60
CA SER A 213 -11.26 12.53 10.33
C SER A 213 -12.17 13.55 9.65
N THR A 214 -11.88 14.83 9.86
CA THR A 214 -12.58 15.93 9.19
C THR A 214 -11.91 16.24 7.86
N ILE A 215 -12.71 16.46 6.81
CA ILE A 215 -12.27 16.96 5.50
C ILE A 215 -11.98 18.48 5.62
N TRP A 216 -10.87 18.77 6.30
CA TRP A 216 -10.53 20.10 6.82
C TRP A 216 -10.55 21.22 5.77
N TYR A 217 -10.11 20.95 4.54
CA TYR A 217 -10.10 21.98 3.49
C TYR A 217 -11.51 22.51 3.19
N PHE A 218 -12.48 21.61 2.97
CA PHE A 218 -13.84 22.02 2.65
C PHE A 218 -14.61 22.52 3.88
N TYR A 219 -14.31 21.99 5.07
CA TYR A 219 -14.85 22.54 6.32
C TYR A 219 -14.41 24.01 6.53
N ASN A 220 -13.12 24.29 6.42
CA ASN A 220 -12.59 25.63 6.58
C ASN A 220 -13.08 26.57 5.46
N LYS A 221 -13.17 26.08 4.21
CA LYS A 221 -13.73 26.84 3.10
C LYS A 221 -15.19 27.21 3.37
N ALA A 222 -16.00 26.29 3.87
CA ALA A 222 -17.39 26.55 4.25
C ALA A 222 -17.49 27.62 5.34
N ARG A 223 -16.71 27.50 6.42
CA ARG A 223 -16.68 28.51 7.49
C ARG A 223 -16.29 29.90 6.99
N SER A 224 -15.33 29.98 6.08
CA SER A 224 -14.88 31.26 5.50
C SER A 224 -15.90 31.92 4.58
N GLN A 225 -16.84 31.14 4.04
CA GLN A 225 -17.88 31.60 3.10
C GLN A 225 -19.23 31.85 3.79
N ALA A 226 -19.41 31.38 5.03
CA ALA A 226 -20.63 31.53 5.80
C ALA A 226 -20.74 32.92 6.43
N GLU A 227 -21.95 33.48 6.48
CA GLU A 227 -22.23 34.72 7.23
C GLU A 227 -21.99 34.53 8.73
N ASP A 228 -22.36 33.35 9.25
CA ASP A 228 -22.05 32.90 10.60
C ASP A 228 -21.15 31.64 10.54
N PRO A 229 -19.83 31.78 10.76
CA PRO A 229 -18.89 30.66 10.74
C PRO A 229 -19.16 29.57 11.78
N ASP A 230 -19.89 29.87 12.85
CA ASP A 230 -20.20 28.92 13.93
C ASP A 230 -21.46 28.11 13.64
N SER A 231 -22.24 28.52 12.63
CA SER A 231 -23.36 27.73 12.09
C SER A 231 -22.90 26.49 11.30
N ILE A 232 -21.63 26.43 10.89
CA ILE A 232 -21.08 25.32 10.11
C ILE A 232 -20.62 24.20 11.05
N LEU A 233 -21.37 23.10 11.04
CA LEU A 233 -21.10 21.93 11.87
C LEU A 233 -19.92 21.11 11.31
N GLU A 234 -18.94 20.80 12.16
CA GLU A 234 -17.80 19.95 11.78
C GLU A 234 -18.24 18.54 11.35
N SER A 235 -19.31 18.01 11.97
CA SER A 235 -19.89 16.70 11.67
C SER A 235 -20.27 16.53 10.20
N ASP A 236 -20.67 17.60 9.52
CA ASP A 236 -21.10 17.55 8.12
C ASP A 236 -19.94 17.33 7.15
N TYR A 237 -18.71 17.46 7.65
CA TYR A 237 -17.46 17.33 6.90
C TYR A 237 -16.60 16.17 7.40
N LYS A 238 -17.12 15.32 8.30
CA LYS A 238 -16.42 14.12 8.77
C LYS A 238 -16.64 12.94 7.84
N TYR A 239 -15.63 12.08 7.75
CA TYR A 239 -15.81 10.74 7.25
C TYR A 239 -16.67 9.92 8.23
N ASP A 240 -17.52 9.06 7.69
CA ASP A 240 -18.42 8.18 8.47
C ASP A 240 -17.75 6.82 8.76
N GLY A 241 -16.42 6.74 8.62
CA GLY A 241 -15.64 5.53 8.78
C GLY A 241 -15.39 5.19 10.25
N MET A 242 -15.18 3.90 10.51
CA MET A 242 -14.65 3.45 11.81
C MET A 242 -13.17 3.83 11.89
N LYS A 243 -12.65 4.04 13.10
CA LYS A 243 -11.20 4.19 13.27
C LYS A 243 -10.49 2.89 12.86
N PRO A 244 -9.20 2.92 12.51
CA PRO A 244 -8.43 1.72 12.25
C PRO A 244 -8.57 0.70 13.36
N GLN A 245 -8.95 -0.53 13.02
CA GLN A 245 -9.09 -1.64 13.97
C GLN A 245 -7.80 -2.48 14.07
N THR A 246 -6.84 -2.25 13.17
CA THR A 246 -5.59 -3.00 13.09
C THR A 246 -4.40 -2.07 12.91
N LYS A 247 -3.19 -2.55 13.24
CA LYS A 247 -1.94 -1.81 13.01
C LYS A 247 -1.74 -1.55 11.51
N GLU A 248 -2.07 -2.53 10.67
CA GLU A 248 -1.94 -2.46 9.22
C GLU A 248 -2.82 -1.36 8.63
N THR A 249 -4.09 -1.29 9.03
CA THR A 249 -4.97 -0.20 8.57
C THR A 249 -4.52 1.16 9.08
N ALA A 250 -4.03 1.24 10.33
CA ALA A 250 -3.49 2.46 10.89
C ALA A 250 -2.25 2.95 10.14
N LEU A 251 -1.40 2.04 9.67
CA LEU A 251 -0.28 2.37 8.79
C LEU A 251 -0.77 2.95 7.46
N VAL A 252 -1.84 2.40 6.84
CA VAL A 252 -2.44 2.96 5.63
C VAL A 252 -2.96 4.37 5.85
N MET A 253 -3.68 4.61 6.96
CA MET A 253 -4.12 5.95 7.35
C MET A 253 -2.96 6.94 7.47
N LEU A 254 -1.91 6.57 8.22
CA LEU A 254 -0.75 7.44 8.43
C LEU A 254 0.03 7.66 7.13
N GLY A 255 0.22 6.60 6.34
CA GLY A 255 0.92 6.62 5.08
C GLY A 255 0.24 7.52 4.05
N ASP A 256 -1.09 7.44 3.93
CA ASP A 256 -1.88 8.30 3.04
C ASP A 256 -1.69 9.79 3.33
N VAL A 257 -1.84 10.16 4.60
CA VAL A 257 -1.74 11.57 5.02
C VAL A 257 -0.30 12.07 4.92
N VAL A 258 0.69 11.24 5.29
CA VAL A 258 2.11 11.59 5.19
C VAL A 258 2.50 11.81 3.74
N GLU A 259 2.17 10.88 2.84
CA GLU A 259 2.51 10.98 1.41
C GLU A 259 1.92 12.26 0.80
N ALA A 260 0.62 12.49 1.05
CA ALA A 260 -0.09 13.65 0.52
C ALA A 260 0.52 14.97 1.03
N ALA A 261 0.88 15.02 2.32
CA ALA A 261 1.51 16.20 2.91
C ALA A 261 2.92 16.44 2.35
N THR A 262 3.74 15.39 2.22
CA THR A 262 5.12 15.54 1.74
C THR A 262 5.20 15.94 0.28
N ARG A 263 4.21 15.57 -0.55
CA ARG A 263 4.11 16.00 -1.95
C ARG A 263 4.01 17.53 -2.11
N SER A 264 3.52 18.23 -1.08
CA SER A 264 3.37 19.69 -1.06
C SER A 264 4.56 20.44 -0.44
N VAL A 265 5.56 19.73 0.10
CA VAL A 265 6.71 20.35 0.76
C VAL A 265 7.66 20.94 -0.29
N ALA A 266 7.83 22.26 -0.26
CA ALA A 266 8.85 22.94 -1.06
C ALA A 266 10.25 22.54 -0.56
N ASP A 267 11.08 22.00 -1.47
CA ASP A 267 12.44 21.51 -1.18
C ASP A 267 12.45 20.46 -0.03
N PRO A 268 12.16 19.18 -0.36
CA PRO A 268 11.93 18.11 0.60
C PRO A 268 13.24 17.58 1.22
N THR A 269 13.94 18.42 1.98
CA THR A 269 15.12 18.00 2.74
C THR A 269 14.76 16.96 3.81
N PRO A 270 15.67 16.04 4.18
CA PRO A 270 15.43 15.04 5.23
C PRO A 270 14.90 15.64 6.54
N LEU A 271 15.42 16.80 6.95
CA LEU A 271 15.00 17.47 8.18
C LEU A 271 13.54 17.96 8.09
N ARG A 272 13.15 18.55 6.95
CA ARG A 272 11.76 19.02 6.74
C ARG A 272 10.79 17.85 6.66
N LEU A 273 11.14 16.80 5.91
CA LEU A 273 10.33 15.58 5.81
C LEU A 273 10.11 14.95 7.19
N ASN A 274 11.17 14.81 7.98
CA ASN A 274 11.08 14.27 9.34
C ASN A 274 10.13 15.09 10.23
N GLY A 275 10.22 16.42 10.16
CA GLY A 275 9.31 17.31 10.89
C GLY A 275 7.85 17.10 10.49
N VAL A 276 7.56 17.02 9.18
CA VAL A 276 6.20 16.78 8.66
C VAL A 276 5.66 15.43 9.12
N VAL A 277 6.45 14.36 8.97
CA VAL A 277 6.05 13.00 9.37
C VAL A 277 5.71 12.96 10.86
N LYS A 278 6.61 13.42 11.74
CA LYS A 278 6.38 13.40 13.19
C LYS A 278 5.17 14.23 13.60
N ASN A 279 4.98 15.40 12.99
CA ASN A 279 3.84 16.26 13.31
C ASN A 279 2.51 15.58 12.94
N ILE A 280 2.44 14.91 11.79
CA ILE A 280 1.23 14.20 11.35
C ILE A 280 0.91 13.03 12.30
N LEU A 281 1.91 12.20 12.60
CA LEU A 281 1.72 11.05 13.49
C LEU A 281 1.25 11.50 14.89
N ASN A 282 1.88 12.51 15.45
CA ASN A 282 1.48 13.07 16.75
C ASN A 282 0.08 13.70 16.72
N LYS A 283 -0.28 14.35 15.62
CA LYS A 283 -1.63 14.92 15.43
C LYS A 283 -2.69 13.82 15.45
N TYR A 284 -2.53 12.77 14.65
CA TYR A 284 -3.49 11.66 14.59
C TYR A 284 -3.60 10.89 15.91
N PHE A 285 -2.48 10.77 16.64
CA PHE A 285 -2.48 10.25 17.99
C PHE A 285 -3.28 11.14 18.95
N ALA A 286 -3.02 12.46 18.96
CA ALA A 286 -3.70 13.42 19.84
C ALA A 286 -5.19 13.55 19.54
N GLU A 287 -5.60 13.41 18.28
CA GLU A 287 -7.02 13.37 17.84
C GLU A 287 -7.70 12.04 18.17
N GLY A 288 -6.97 11.06 18.73
CA GLY A 288 -7.50 9.75 19.08
C GLY A 288 -7.92 8.91 17.87
N GLN A 289 -7.41 9.19 16.66
CA GLN A 289 -7.73 8.37 15.48
C GLN A 289 -7.15 6.96 15.58
N LEU A 290 -6.07 6.79 16.37
CA LEU A 290 -5.39 5.50 16.55
C LEU A 290 -5.87 4.74 17.81
N SER A 291 -6.93 5.20 18.48
CA SER A 291 -7.36 4.69 19.78
C SER A 291 -7.97 3.28 19.77
N GLU A 292 -8.30 2.75 18.59
CA GLU A 292 -8.97 1.46 18.40
C GLU A 292 -8.06 0.42 17.73
N CYS A 293 -6.75 0.69 17.70
CA CYS A 293 -5.73 -0.24 17.24
C CYS A 293 -4.57 -0.33 18.25
N ASP A 294 -3.86 -1.45 18.24
CA ASP A 294 -2.80 -1.74 19.22
C ASP A 294 -1.45 -1.02 18.94
N LEU A 295 -1.48 0.18 18.35
CA LEU A 295 -0.26 0.97 18.13
C LEU A 295 0.23 1.64 19.41
N THR A 296 1.51 1.45 19.71
CA THR A 296 2.16 2.11 20.85
C THR A 296 2.90 3.39 20.43
N LEU A 297 3.23 4.26 21.40
CA LEU A 297 4.09 5.41 21.12
C LEU A 297 5.47 5.01 20.56
N ARG A 298 5.99 3.85 21.00
CA ARG A 298 7.24 3.28 20.46
C ARG A 298 7.07 2.90 18.99
N ASP A 299 5.91 2.36 18.62
CA ASP A 299 5.60 2.02 17.23
C ASP A 299 5.57 3.29 16.38
N LEU A 300 4.97 4.39 16.84
CA LEU A 300 4.94 5.67 16.11
C LEU A 300 6.34 6.21 15.81
N ASP A 301 7.28 6.13 16.77
CA ASP A 301 8.67 6.54 16.54
C ASP A 301 9.41 5.63 15.52
N ALA A 302 9.09 4.34 15.49
CA ALA A 302 9.63 3.41 14.50
C ALA A 302 9.04 3.67 13.10
N ILE A 303 7.72 3.89 13.02
CA ILE A 303 7.01 4.24 11.79
C ILE A 303 7.56 5.54 11.21
N ALA A 304 7.73 6.58 12.04
CA ALA A 304 8.25 7.87 11.59
C ALA A 304 9.63 7.74 10.91
N ARG A 305 10.53 6.94 11.50
CA ARG A 305 11.86 6.68 10.94
C ARG A 305 11.79 5.91 9.64
N SER A 306 11.01 4.84 9.61
CA SER A 306 10.83 3.99 8.41
C SER A 306 10.22 4.77 7.24
N PHE A 307 9.16 5.55 7.50
CA PHE A 307 8.54 6.40 6.48
C PHE A 307 9.54 7.44 5.95
N LEU A 308 10.32 8.07 6.84
CA LEU A 308 11.33 9.03 6.43
C LEU A 308 12.37 8.40 5.49
N GLU A 309 12.87 7.20 5.79
CA GLU A 309 13.84 6.51 4.93
C GLU A 309 13.30 6.25 3.52
N VAL A 310 12.04 5.78 3.42
CA VAL A 310 11.38 5.56 2.13
C VAL A 310 11.17 6.87 1.38
N LEU A 311 10.68 7.92 2.05
CA LEU A 311 10.46 9.23 1.43
C LEU A 311 11.77 9.87 0.94
N ILE A 312 12.86 9.73 1.71
CA ILE A 312 14.19 10.17 1.28
C ILE A 312 14.58 9.44 -0.01
N GLY A 313 14.40 8.12 -0.09
CA GLY A 313 14.68 7.38 -1.32
C GLY A 313 13.88 7.88 -2.53
N ILE A 314 12.59 8.19 -2.33
CA ILE A 314 11.70 8.67 -3.38
C ILE A 314 12.06 10.08 -3.86
N TYR A 315 12.35 11.00 -2.93
CA TYR A 315 12.60 12.41 -3.27
C TYR A 315 14.07 12.71 -3.61
N HIS A 316 15.05 11.98 -3.06
CA HIS A 316 16.46 12.20 -3.38
C HIS A 316 16.89 11.60 -4.73
N ALA A 317 16.20 10.55 -5.23
CA ALA A 317 16.44 10.04 -6.58
C ALA A 317 16.12 11.06 -7.70
N ARG A 318 15.41 12.15 -7.37
CA ARG A 318 15.08 13.23 -8.32
C ARG A 318 16.07 14.39 -8.36
N ILE A 319 17.12 14.40 -7.54
CA ILE A 319 18.17 15.42 -7.68
C ILE A 319 19.06 15.01 -8.86
N GLU A 320 18.81 15.63 -10.01
CA GLU A 320 19.57 15.45 -11.25
C GLU A 320 21.08 15.57 -11.01
N TYR A 321 21.83 14.57 -11.49
CA TYR A 321 23.21 14.81 -11.88
C TYR A 321 23.19 15.90 -12.93
N GLY A 322 23.64 17.09 -12.54
CA GLY A 322 23.85 18.18 -13.48
C GLY A 322 24.71 17.66 -14.62
N VAL A 323 24.10 17.52 -15.80
CA VAL A 323 24.81 17.49 -17.07
C VAL A 323 25.55 18.81 -17.11
N SER A 324 26.80 18.77 -16.65
CA SER A 324 27.73 19.86 -16.77
C SER A 324 27.87 20.07 -18.26
N SER A 325 27.21 21.12 -18.76
CA SER A 325 27.47 21.65 -20.07
C SER A 325 28.99 21.85 -20.16
N VAL A 326 29.62 21.04 -21.01
CA VAL A 326 31.02 21.23 -21.37
C VAL A 326 31.07 22.56 -22.13
N ALA A 327 31.20 23.64 -21.38
CA ALA A 327 31.46 24.96 -21.90
C ALA A 327 32.83 24.91 -22.57
N GLY A 328 32.84 25.24 -23.87
CA GLY A 328 33.99 25.15 -24.75
C GLY A 328 35.18 25.94 -24.23
N SER A 329 36.31 25.24 -24.04
CA SER A 329 37.63 25.87 -24.03
C SER A 329 38.06 26.09 -25.47
N GLY A 330 38.27 27.36 -25.80
CA GLY A 330 38.43 27.86 -27.16
C GLY A 330 39.68 27.39 -27.91
N ARG A 331 39.59 27.50 -29.24
CA ARG A 331 40.76 27.67 -30.10
C ARG A 331 40.39 28.52 -31.32
N LYS A 332 40.96 29.72 -31.39
CA LYS A 332 41.00 30.60 -32.57
C LYS A 332 41.67 29.88 -33.75
N LYS A 333 41.14 30.06 -34.97
CA LYS A 333 41.94 30.31 -36.18
C LYS A 333 41.12 31.01 -37.27
N HIS A 334 41.80 31.95 -37.93
CA HIS A 334 41.38 32.86 -38.99
C HIS A 334 40.98 32.19 -40.31
N GLY A 335 40.14 32.89 -41.09
CA GLY A 335 40.41 33.12 -42.53
C GLY A 335 39.20 33.03 -43.47
N GLY A 336 38.95 34.13 -44.22
CA GLY A 336 38.56 34.05 -45.63
C GLY A 336 37.08 34.28 -45.99
N SER A 337 36.84 35.31 -46.79
CA SER A 337 35.62 35.67 -47.52
C SER A 337 35.25 34.66 -48.61
N ASP A 338 33.94 34.49 -48.90
CA ASP A 338 33.30 34.90 -50.17
C ASP A 338 31.96 34.18 -50.51
N GLN A 339 31.04 35.00 -51.04
CA GLN A 339 30.00 34.76 -52.07
C GLN A 339 28.81 33.78 -51.90
N LYS A 340 27.62 34.41 -52.01
CA LYS A 340 26.40 34.14 -52.83
C LYS A 340 25.96 32.68 -53.09
N GLY A 341 24.66 32.43 -52.84
CA GLY A 341 23.88 31.48 -53.67
C GLY A 341 22.61 30.88 -53.06
N SER A 342 21.47 31.53 -53.31
CA SER A 342 20.16 30.98 -53.70
C SER A 342 19.50 29.76 -52.98
N ALA A 343 18.23 30.02 -52.59
CA ALA A 343 17.03 29.18 -52.74
C ALA A 343 16.59 28.20 -51.64
N ARG A 344 15.39 28.56 -51.11
CA ARG A 344 14.15 27.76 -50.99
C ARG A 344 13.78 27.26 -49.58
N ALA A 345 12.73 27.90 -49.05
CA ALA A 345 11.87 27.39 -47.97
C ALA A 345 11.05 26.17 -48.43
N PRO A 346 10.53 25.38 -47.47
CA PRO A 346 9.12 25.59 -47.16
C PRO A 346 8.79 25.66 -45.67
N SER A 347 7.83 26.56 -45.42
CA SER A 347 6.78 26.59 -44.40
C SER A 347 6.66 25.43 -43.40
N GLY A 348 6.58 25.79 -42.12
CA GLY A 348 6.08 24.95 -41.04
C GLY A 348 6.09 25.67 -39.69
N SER A 349 5.13 26.58 -39.49
CA SER A 349 4.64 27.05 -38.18
C SER A 349 4.29 25.87 -37.25
N GLY A 350 4.41 25.89 -35.93
CA GLY A 350 4.67 26.98 -35.02
C GLY A 350 4.98 26.42 -33.62
N MET A 351 5.62 27.28 -32.84
CA MET A 351 6.01 27.12 -31.44
C MET A 351 4.83 26.82 -30.52
N ALA A 352 5.03 25.90 -29.57
CA ALA A 352 4.46 26.03 -28.22
C ALA A 352 5.50 25.53 -27.22
N ALA A 353 6.14 26.51 -26.57
CA ALA A 353 7.11 26.32 -25.52
C ALA A 353 6.48 25.59 -24.33
N ALA A 354 7.26 24.67 -23.75
CA ALA A 354 6.99 24.08 -22.46
C ALA A 354 7.02 25.19 -21.40
N ALA A 355 5.85 25.60 -20.93
CA ALA A 355 5.71 26.47 -19.78
C ALA A 355 5.95 25.63 -18.52
N GLY A 356 7.01 25.97 -17.79
CA GLY A 356 7.30 25.43 -16.48
C GLY A 356 6.12 25.61 -15.53
N ALA A 357 5.73 24.52 -14.87
CA ALA A 357 4.76 24.57 -13.80
C ALA A 357 5.32 25.41 -12.65
N ALA A 358 4.67 26.53 -12.37
CA ALA A 358 4.93 27.34 -11.18
C ALA A 358 4.55 26.52 -9.93
N PRO A 359 5.40 26.44 -8.89
CA PRO A 359 5.02 25.82 -7.63
C PRO A 359 3.96 26.70 -6.96
N TYR A 360 2.77 26.14 -6.72
CA TYR A 360 1.75 26.81 -5.95
C TYR A 360 2.16 26.80 -4.47
N THR A 361 2.83 27.87 -4.05
CA THR A 361 3.21 28.13 -2.68
C THR A 361 2.01 28.71 -1.91
N LYS A 362 1.25 27.87 -1.20
CA LYS A 362 0.62 28.30 0.06
C LYS A 362 0.67 27.14 1.06
N PRO A 363 1.48 27.24 2.12
CA PRO A 363 1.44 26.26 3.20
C PRO A 363 0.06 26.28 3.87
N PHE A 364 -0.40 25.10 4.28
CA PHE A 364 -1.53 24.96 5.19
C PHE A 364 -1.27 25.80 6.45
N PRO A 365 -2.15 26.72 6.84
CA PRO A 365 -2.08 27.30 8.17
C PRO A 365 -2.42 26.20 9.18
N VAL A 366 -1.45 25.87 10.03
CA VAL A 366 -1.69 25.11 11.25
C VAL A 366 -2.56 25.98 12.16
N PRO A 367 -3.77 25.57 12.56
CA PRO A 367 -4.57 26.34 13.49
C PRO A 367 -3.85 26.39 14.85
N GLY A 368 -3.51 27.59 15.30
CA GLY A 368 -2.91 27.81 16.62
C GLY A 368 -3.88 27.43 17.73
N SER A 369 -3.34 26.82 18.79
CA SER A 369 -4.00 26.60 20.06
C SER A 369 -4.45 27.95 20.65
N GLY A 370 -5.73 28.28 20.53
CA GLY A 370 -6.36 29.42 21.19
C GLY A 370 -6.47 29.18 22.70
N GLY A 371 -5.40 29.51 23.43
CA GLY A 371 -5.42 29.61 24.88
C GLY A 371 -6.17 30.87 25.32
N GLY A 372 -7.47 30.75 25.56
CA GLY A 372 -8.27 31.78 26.23
C GLY A 372 -7.92 31.83 27.72
N GLY A 373 -7.02 32.73 28.11
CA GLY A 373 -6.82 33.11 29.51
C GLY A 373 -7.92 34.10 29.97
N PRO A 374 -8.43 33.99 31.21
CA PRO A 374 -9.56 34.79 31.67
C PRO A 374 -9.12 36.24 31.96
N LYS A 375 -9.91 37.20 31.47
CA LYS A 375 -9.85 38.60 31.93
C LYS A 375 -10.31 38.65 33.39
N ARG A 376 -9.44 39.08 34.28
CA ARG A 376 -9.81 39.50 35.64
C ARG A 376 -10.33 40.93 35.61
N GLY A 377 -11.52 41.12 36.18
CA GLY A 377 -11.89 42.37 36.85
C GLY A 377 -11.39 42.37 38.29
#